data_AF-A0A0E3SI44-F1
#
_entry.id   AF-A0A0E3SI44-F1
#
_cell.length_a   1.000
_cell.length_b   1.000
_cell.length_c   1.000
_cell.angle_alpha   90.00
_cell.angle_beta   90.00
_cell.angle_gamma   90.00
#
_symmetry.space_group_name_H-M   'P 1'
#
loop_
_entity.id
_entity.type
_entity.pdbx_description
1 polymer ?
#
loop_
_entity_poly.entity_id
_entity_poly.type
_entity_poly.pdbx_seq_one_letter_code
_entity_poly.pdbx_strand_id
1 'polypeptide(L)' 'MPIINKRQRNEIRQCKAIARIAKTASSNARKNAFSHGRSVTIQQGEAIVKMHPDGRTEIIRKIENSSVIPEKRRYYL' A
#
# COMPACT_ATOMS: atom_id res chain seq x y z
N MET A 1 1.68 32.30 -5.83
CA MET A 1 1.83 31.43 -4.64
C MET A 1 0.46 31.24 -4.01
N PRO A 2 -0.15 30.04 -4.01
CA PRO A 2 -1.48 29.87 -3.43
C PRO A 2 -1.40 30.00 -1.89
N ILE A 3 -2.26 30.84 -1.31
CA ILE A 3 -2.37 31.02 0.14
C ILE A 3 -3.13 29.82 0.69
N ILE A 4 -2.41 28.79 1.13
CA ILE A 4 -3.01 27.61 1.76
C ILE A 4 -3.62 28.03 3.09
N ASN A 5 -4.95 27.99 3.18
CA ASN A 5 -5.70 28.39 4.36
C ASN A 5 -5.44 27.41 5.53
N LYS A 6 -5.57 27.86 6.79
CA LYS A 6 -5.26 27.05 8.00
C LYS A 6 -6.02 25.71 8.02
N ARG A 7 -7.25 25.66 7.48
CA ARG A 7 -8.07 24.43 7.36
C ARG A 7 -7.42 23.39 6.44
N GLN A 8 -7.00 23.78 5.24
CA GLN A 8 -6.31 22.89 4.29
C GLN A 8 -5.00 22.31 4.86
N ARG A 9 -4.25 23.10 5.65
CA ARG A 9 -3.04 22.59 6.31
C ARG A 9 -3.35 21.49 7.34
N ASN A 10 -4.45 21.62 8.08
CA ASN A 10 -4.88 20.61 9.04
C ASN A 10 -5.38 19.35 8.34
N GLU A 11 -6.14 19.47 7.25
CA GLU A 11 -6.59 18.35 6.43
C GLU A 11 -5.40 17.56 5.88
N ILE A 12 -4.39 18.24 5.30
CA ILE A 12 -3.17 17.58 4.80
C ILE A 12 -2.45 16.81 5.92
N ARG A 13 -2.37 17.39 7.13
CA ARG A 13 -1.74 16.72 8.28
C ARG A 13 -2.55 15.49 8.72
N GLN A 14 -3.88 15.59 8.77
CA GLN A 14 -4.76 14.47 9.10
C GLN A 14 -4.66 13.35 8.05
N CYS A 15 -4.68 13.67 6.75
CA CYS A 15 -4.47 12.69 5.69
C CYS A 15 -3.13 11.97 5.82
N LYS A 16 -2.05 12.69 6.15
CA LYS A 16 -0.74 12.07 6.41
C LYS A 16 -0.76 11.13 7.62
N ALA A 17 -1.47 11.51 8.69
CA ALA A 17 -1.62 10.66 9.87
C ALA A 17 -2.41 9.38 9.56
N ILE A 18 -3.55 9.50 8.87
CA ILE A 18 -4.37 8.36 8.43
C ILE A 18 -3.56 7.43 7.54
N ALA A 19 -2.84 7.97 6.55
CA ALA A 19 -1.98 7.18 5.66
C ALA A 19 -0.89 6.43 6.43
N ARG A 20 -0.29 7.05 7.46
CA ARG A 20 0.70 6.40 8.32
C ARG A 20 0.08 5.25 9.12
N ILE A 21 -1.07 5.48 9.74
CA ILE A 21 -1.79 4.46 10.52
C ILE A 21 -2.18 3.28 9.62
N ALA A 22 -2.77 3.56 8.47
CA ALA A 22 -3.16 2.54 7.49
C ALA A 22 -1.96 1.71 7.02
N LYS A 23 -0.80 2.35 6.80
CA LYS A 23 0.44 1.66 6.42
C LYS A 23 0.91 0.71 7.52
N THR A 24 0.92 1.16 8.78
CA THR A 24 1.33 0.32 9.92
C THR A 24 0.36 -0.85 10.11
N ALA A 25 -0.94 -0.60 10.07
CA ALA A 25 -1.97 -1.62 10.17
C ALA A 25 -1.83 -2.69 9.07
N SER A 26 -1.64 -2.26 7.81
CA SER A 26 -1.45 -3.16 6.67
C SER A 26 -0.18 -4.01 6.82
N SER A 27 0.92 -3.41 7.27
CA SER A 27 2.18 -4.13 7.52
C SER A 27 2.01 -5.19 8.62
N ASN A 28 1.33 -4.85 9.71
CA ASN A 28 1.07 -5.77 10.81
C ASN A 28 0.14 -6.91 10.39
N ALA A 29 -0.93 -6.61 9.63
CA ALA A 29 -1.82 -7.62 9.08
C ALA A 29 -1.08 -8.61 8.18
N ARG A 30 -0.18 -8.12 7.32
CA ARG A 30 0.66 -8.97 6.46
C ARG A 30 1.58 -9.88 7.28
N LYS A 31 2.29 -9.32 8.27
CA LYS A 31 3.17 -10.11 9.15
C LYS A 31 2.39 -11.21 9.89
N ASN A 32 1.21 -10.85 10.40
CA ASN A 32 0.34 -11.79 11.09
C ASN A 32 -0.18 -12.89 10.16
N ALA A 33 -0.55 -12.57 8.92
CA ALA A 33 -0.94 -13.57 7.95
C ALA A 33 0.21 -14.56 7.67
N PHE A 34 1.42 -14.05 7.44
CA PHE A 34 2.60 -14.89 7.17
C PHE A 34 3.00 -15.75 8.36
N SER A 35 2.91 -15.26 9.60
CA SER A 35 3.20 -16.07 10.79
C SER A 35 2.22 -17.25 10.96
N HIS A 36 1.06 -17.19 10.30
CA HIS A 36 0.07 -18.27 10.28
C HIS A 36 0.09 -19.07 8.96
N GLY A 37 1.13 -18.92 8.14
CA GLY A 37 1.25 -19.64 6.87
C GLY A 37 0.22 -19.22 5.81
N ARG A 38 -0.41 -18.04 5.95
CA ARG A 38 -1.44 -17.55 5.02
C ARG A 38 -0.85 -16.62 3.97
N SER A 39 -1.21 -16.83 2.71
CA SER A 39 -0.88 -15.91 1.63
C SER A 39 -1.69 -14.62 1.73
N VAL A 40 -1.13 -13.53 1.20
CA VAL A 40 -1.78 -12.20 1.20
C VAL A 40 -1.80 -11.65 -0.22
N THR A 41 -2.93 -11.09 -0.62
CA THR A 41 -3.07 -10.40 -1.90
C THR A 41 -2.82 -8.90 -1.73
N ILE A 42 -1.93 -8.32 -2.53
CA ILE A 42 -1.64 -6.89 -2.54
C ILE A 42 -1.65 -6.35 -3.97
N GLN A 43 -1.91 -5.05 -4.09
CA GLN A 43 -1.64 -4.34 -5.34
C GLN A 43 -0.17 -3.92 -5.38
N GLN A 44 0.53 -4.31 -6.45
CA GLN A 44 1.88 -3.88 -6.74
C GLN A 44 1.91 -3.26 -8.14
N GLY A 45 1.99 -1.93 -8.19
CA GLY A 45 1.92 -1.23 -9.47
C GLY A 45 0.55 -1.41 -10.13
N GLU A 46 0.59 -1.84 -11.39
CA GLU A 46 -0.56 -2.19 -12.23
C GLU A 46 -0.91 -3.69 -12.11
N ALA A 47 -0.44 -4.40 -11.07
CA ALA A 47 -0.74 -5.80 -10.87
C ALA A 47 -1.34 -6.07 -9.49
N ILE A 48 -2.28 -7.00 -9.43
CA ILE A 48 -2.70 -7.65 -8.19
C ILE A 48 -1.87 -8.92 -8.07
N VAL A 49 -1.08 -9.01 -6.99
CA VAL A 49 -0.17 -10.12 -6.74
C VAL A 49 -0.54 -10.82 -5.43
N LYS A 50 -0.41 -12.15 -5.43
CA LYS A 50 -0.50 -12.99 -4.24
C LYS A 50 0.91 -13.26 -3.73
N MET A 51 1.21 -12.80 -2.53
CA MET A 51 2.46 -13.10 -1.85
C MET A 51 2.26 -14.26 -0.88
N HIS A 52 3.14 -15.23 -0.96
CA HIS A 52 3.14 -16.41 -0.09
C HIS A 52 4.19 -16.26 1.03
N PRO A 53 4.02 -16.98 2.16
CA PRO A 53 4.96 -16.92 3.29
C PRO A 53 6.38 -17.41 2.95
N ASP A 54 6.52 -18.27 1.94
CA ASP A 54 7.78 -18.82 1.45
C ASP A 54 8.56 -17.85 0.53
N GLY A 55 8.02 -16.64 0.32
CA GLY A 55 8.60 -15.63 -0.56
C GLY A 55 8.17 -15.75 -2.03
N ARG A 56 7.40 -16.78 -2.41
CA ARG A 56 6.85 -16.87 -3.76
C ARG A 56 5.81 -15.79 -4.00
N THR A 57 5.75 -15.30 -5.23
CA THR A 57 4.76 -14.31 -5.65
C THR A 57 4.09 -14.77 -6.93
N GLU A 58 2.77 -14.72 -6.96
CA GLU A 58 1.94 -15.06 -8.12
C GLU A 58 1.19 -13.82 -8.61
N ILE A 59 1.18 -13.58 -9.91
CA ILE A 59 0.37 -12.50 -10.49
C ILE A 59 -1.05 -13.04 -10.69
N ILE A 60 -2.03 -12.47 -9.98
CA ILE A 60 -3.45 -12.85 -10.12
C ILE A 60 -4.05 -12.16 -11.35
N ARG A 61 -3.82 -10.85 -11.48
CA ARG A 61 -4.41 -10.04 -12.54
C ARG A 61 -3.60 -8.78 -12.80
N LYS A 62 -3.51 -8.37 -14.06
CA LYS A 62 -3.05 -7.02 -14.44
C LYS A 62 -4.25 -6.06 -14.48
N ILE A 63 -4.05 -4.87 -13.92
CA ILE A 63 -4.99 -3.76 -13.92
C ILE A 63 -4.72 -2.95 -15.18
N GLU A 64 -5.49 -3.22 -16.23
CA GLU A 64 -5.47 -2.39 -17.44
C GLU A 64 -6.15 -1.04 -17.13
N ASN A 65 -5.56 0.06 -17.60
CA ASN A 65 -6.05 1.44 -17.39
C ASN A 65 -6.18 1.87 -15.91
N SER A 66 -5.10 1.73 -15.12
CA SER A 66 -5.13 2.17 -13.72
C SER A 66 -5.34 3.69 -13.61
N SER A 67 -6.47 4.13 -13.04
CA SER A 67 -6.76 5.56 -12.77
C SER A 67 -5.84 6.21 -11.73
N VAL A 68 -4.97 5.43 -11.11
CA VAL A 68 -4.02 5.84 -10.09
C VAL A 68 -2.65 5.33 -10.53
N ILE A 69 -1.68 6.23 -10.66
CA ILE A 69 -0.27 5.88 -10.87
C ILE A 69 0.33 5.62 -9.49
N PRO A 70 0.55 4.36 -9.07
CA PRO A 70 1.21 4.09 -7.80
C PRO A 70 2.64 4.61 -7.85
N GLU A 71 3.05 5.38 -6.84
CA GLU A 71 4.46 5.76 -6.67
C GLU A 71 5.32 4.48 -6.64
N LYS A 72 6.19 4.34 -7.65
CA LYS A 72 7.10 3.20 -7.81
C LYS A 72 8.05 3.14 -6.60
N ARG A 73 7.71 2.42 -5.54
CA ARG A 73 8.62 2.17 -4.42
C ARG A 73 9.42 0.89 -4.70
N ARG A 74 10.70 1.07 -5.03
CA ARG A 74 11.70 -0.01 -5.00
C ARG A 74 11.89 -0.42 -3.53
N TYR A 75 11.54 -1.66 -3.20
CA TYR A 75 11.93 -2.28 -1.94
C TYR A 75 13.22 -3.07 -2.23
N TYR A 76 14.31 -2.72 -1.55
CA TYR A 76 15.49 -3.59 -1.49
C TYR A 76 15.22 -4.66 -0.42
N LEU A 77 15.51 -5.91 -0.78
CA LEU A 77 15.42 -7.09 0.09
C LEU A 77 16.49 -7.02 1.18
#